data_AF-A0A5J4XTP8-F1
#
_entry.id   AF-A0A5J4XTP8-F1
#
_cell.length_a   1.000
_cell.length_b   1.000
_cell.length_c   1.000
_cell.angle_alpha   90.00
_cell.angle_beta   90.00
_cell.angle_gamma   90.00
#
_symmetry.space_group_name_H-M   'P 1'
#
loop_
_entity.id
_entity.type
_entity.pdbx_description
1 polymer ?
#
loop_
_entity_poly.entity_id
_entity_poly.type
_entity_poly.pdbx_seq_one_letter_code
_entity_poly.pdbx_strand_id
1 'polypeptide(L)'
;PAKKAKEGLQELFIHPPAHCVTCSSKFAEKYDHDVSVFHADLVASKMRFYIFYEVPWHIKMRCIMAPVMGTTTEKVMAPAVADATKLGYEKLYRLLLEHSKKEIAKGLRIMTKEENFPVLVHCMHGKDRTGLLIMLLLLLCDIEPQAALLDYAQSEMELRTARDSKRFNLASHLTTDPVLASSAEVMQSTMDYMNQKYGSAAGYVKSVGITDIEVSRIRLNLMKEAATKDLMSRMEAALMLS
;
A
#
# COMPACT_ATOMS: atom_id res chain seq x y z
N PRO A 1 -31.80 17.94 3.34
CA PRO A 1 -30.39 18.36 3.54
C PRO A 1 -29.42 17.19 3.80
N ALA A 2 -29.73 16.28 4.73
CA ALA A 2 -28.88 15.12 5.04
C ALA A 2 -28.86 13.99 3.97
N LYS A 3 -29.93 13.87 3.17
CA LYS A 3 -29.99 12.93 2.03
C LYS A 3 -29.09 13.36 0.86
N LYS A 4 -29.13 14.64 0.46
CA LYS A 4 -28.23 15.22 -0.56
C LYS A 4 -26.75 15.18 -0.18
N ALA A 5 -26.42 15.24 1.11
CA ALA A 5 -25.04 15.09 1.59
C ALA A 5 -24.53 13.63 1.50
N LYS A 6 -25.43 12.63 1.60
CA LYS A 6 -25.09 11.22 1.38
C LYS A 6 -24.99 10.88 -0.11
N GLU A 7 -25.86 11.46 -0.94
CA GLU A 7 -25.83 11.31 -2.40
C GLU A 7 -24.57 11.96 -3.01
N GLY A 8 -24.18 13.15 -2.53
CA GLY A 8 -22.92 13.80 -2.94
C GLY A 8 -21.64 13.11 -2.44
N LEU A 9 -21.74 12.20 -1.45
CA LEU A 9 -20.62 11.37 -0.99
C LEU A 9 -20.52 10.04 -1.73
N GLN A 10 -21.58 9.59 -2.41
CA GLN A 10 -21.60 8.37 -3.22
C GLN A 10 -21.00 8.56 -4.62
N GLU A 11 -21.05 9.77 -5.18
CA GLU A 11 -20.44 10.06 -6.50
C GLU A 11 -18.90 10.15 -6.47
N LEU A 12 -18.28 10.22 -5.28
CA LEU A 12 -16.84 10.40 -5.12
C LEU A 12 -16.00 9.12 -5.23
N PHE A 13 -16.60 7.98 -5.56
CA PHE A 13 -15.94 6.67 -5.42
C PHE A 13 -15.98 5.75 -6.65
N ILE A 14 -16.37 6.21 -7.84
CA ILE A 14 -16.56 5.28 -8.98
C ILE A 14 -15.48 5.40 -10.07
N HIS A 15 -14.72 6.49 -10.11
CA HIS A 15 -13.71 6.67 -11.15
C HIS A 15 -12.31 6.25 -10.70
N PRO A 16 -11.60 5.39 -11.46
CA PRO A 16 -10.20 5.12 -11.21
C PRO A 16 -9.40 6.43 -11.30
N PRO A 17 -8.32 6.55 -10.51
CA PRO A 17 -7.55 7.78 -10.45
C PRO A 17 -7.02 8.15 -11.84
N ALA A 18 -7.03 9.45 -12.18
CA ALA A 18 -6.36 9.92 -13.37
C ALA A 18 -4.84 9.72 -13.25
N HIS A 19 -4.17 9.44 -14.36
CA HIS A 19 -2.71 9.39 -14.38
C HIS A 19 -2.13 10.81 -14.27
N CYS A 20 -0.90 10.89 -13.78
CA CYS A 20 -0.14 12.11 -13.63
C CYS A 20 0.57 12.45 -14.94
N VAL A 21 0.01 13.39 -15.70
CA VAL A 21 0.56 13.85 -17.00
C VAL A 21 2.04 14.21 -16.87
N THR A 22 2.42 14.98 -15.85
CA THR A 22 3.81 15.40 -15.64
C THR A 22 4.77 14.22 -15.44
N CYS A 23 4.39 13.22 -14.66
CA CYS A 23 5.24 12.06 -14.42
C CYS A 23 5.29 11.13 -15.64
N SER A 24 4.17 10.97 -16.33
CA SER A 24 4.08 10.24 -17.61
C SER A 24 4.98 10.85 -18.67
N SER A 25 4.88 12.17 -18.92
CA SER A 25 5.73 12.87 -19.90
C SER A 25 7.21 12.77 -19.53
N LYS A 26 7.58 12.98 -18.26
CA LYS A 26 8.97 12.84 -17.83
C LYS A 26 9.53 11.43 -18.01
N PHE A 27 8.70 10.41 -17.84
CA PHE A 27 9.12 9.04 -18.06
C PHE A 27 9.33 8.79 -19.56
N ALA A 28 8.37 9.21 -20.40
CA ALA A 28 8.47 9.10 -21.85
C ALA A 28 9.71 9.84 -22.39
N GLU A 29 9.97 11.07 -21.95
CA GLU A 29 11.16 11.84 -22.34
C GLU A 29 12.48 11.15 -21.94
N LYS A 30 12.50 10.47 -20.79
CA LYS A 30 13.72 9.86 -20.26
C LYS A 30 14.02 8.48 -20.84
N TYR A 31 12.97 7.70 -21.13
CA TYR A 31 13.09 6.28 -21.47
C TYR A 31 12.55 5.95 -22.87
N ASP A 32 12.05 6.94 -23.62
CA ASP A 32 11.43 6.78 -24.94
C ASP A 32 10.31 5.72 -24.93
N HIS A 33 9.49 5.75 -23.88
CA HIS A 33 8.42 4.79 -23.66
C HIS A 33 7.20 5.45 -23.02
N ASP A 34 6.04 5.32 -23.66
CA ASP A 34 4.78 5.83 -23.14
C ASP A 34 4.32 5.01 -21.93
N VAL A 35 4.02 5.69 -20.82
CA VAL A 35 3.52 5.06 -19.60
C VAL A 35 2.50 5.95 -18.90
N SER A 36 1.47 5.34 -18.34
CA SER A 36 0.54 6.02 -17.43
C SER A 36 1.04 5.90 -15.99
N VAL A 37 1.49 7.01 -15.39
CA VAL A 37 1.97 7.03 -14.00
C VAL A 37 0.83 7.41 -13.06
N PHE A 38 0.56 6.59 -12.05
CA PHE A 38 -0.46 6.87 -11.04
C PHE A 38 0.16 7.07 -9.66
N HIS A 39 -0.49 7.86 -8.80
CA HIS A 39 -0.03 8.12 -7.43
C HIS A 39 -1.10 7.72 -6.40
N ALA A 40 -0.68 6.91 -5.43
CA ALA A 40 -1.44 6.60 -4.22
C ALA A 40 -0.52 6.84 -3.01
N ASP A 41 -0.69 7.98 -2.33
CA ASP A 41 0.23 8.37 -1.25
C ASP A 41 -0.23 7.81 0.10
N LEU A 42 0.12 6.55 0.36
CA LEU A 42 -0.14 5.89 1.63
C LEU A 42 0.50 6.59 2.84
N VAL A 43 1.39 7.57 2.66
CA VAL A 43 1.99 8.36 3.76
C VAL A 43 1.77 9.86 3.53
N ALA A 44 0.53 10.19 3.14
CA ALA A 44 0.04 11.55 3.02
C ALA A 44 0.20 12.34 4.34
N SER A 45 0.11 13.67 4.27
CA SER A 45 0.36 14.57 5.42
C SER A 45 -0.38 14.16 6.69
N LYS A 46 -1.67 13.78 6.58
CA LYS A 46 -2.47 13.31 7.73
C LYS A 46 -1.91 12.02 8.34
N MET A 47 -1.42 11.11 7.53
CA MET A 47 -0.78 9.87 7.98
C MET A 47 0.53 10.16 8.72
N ARG A 48 1.33 11.12 8.26
CA ARG A 48 2.55 11.56 8.95
C ARG A 48 2.26 12.04 10.37
N PHE A 49 1.13 12.71 10.60
CA PHE A 49 0.69 13.09 11.94
C PHE A 49 0.34 11.89 12.82
N TYR A 50 -0.37 10.88 12.29
CA TYR A 50 -0.64 9.65 13.05
C TYR A 50 0.65 8.93 13.45
N ILE A 51 1.58 8.75 12.51
CA ILE A 51 2.90 8.16 12.78
C ILE A 51 3.63 8.97 13.85
N PHE A 52 3.66 10.31 13.72
CA PHE A 52 4.30 11.19 14.69
C PHE A 52 3.66 11.11 16.08
N TYR A 53 2.35 10.89 16.17
CA TYR A 53 1.67 10.77 17.46
C TYR A 53 2.02 9.47 18.19
N GLU A 54 2.27 8.40 17.45
CA GLU A 54 2.51 7.06 18.00
C GLU A 54 3.95 6.79 18.46
N VAL A 55 4.92 7.61 18.06
CA VAL A 55 6.30 7.48 18.54
C VAL A 55 6.48 8.01 19.98
N PRO A 56 7.49 7.54 20.74
CA PRO A 56 7.76 8.04 22.09
C PRO A 56 8.03 9.54 22.15
N TRP A 57 7.76 10.17 23.30
CA TRP A 57 7.92 11.61 23.50
C TRP A 57 9.33 12.12 23.15
N HIS A 58 10.38 11.36 23.48
CA HIS A 58 11.76 11.76 23.22
C HIS A 58 12.07 11.77 21.71
N ILE A 59 11.43 10.91 20.91
CA ILE A 59 11.54 10.93 19.44
C ILE A 59 10.80 12.14 18.89
N LYS A 60 9.60 12.47 19.41
CA LYS A 60 8.87 13.69 19.03
C LYS A 60 9.71 14.95 19.23
N MET A 61 10.36 15.07 20.39
CA MET A 61 11.23 16.21 20.69
C MET A 61 12.41 16.29 19.73
N ARG A 62 13.05 15.16 19.40
CA ARG A 62 14.14 15.13 18.40
C ARG A 62 13.68 15.55 17.01
N CYS A 63 12.47 15.16 16.60
CA CYS A 63 11.89 15.60 15.33
C CYS A 63 11.62 17.10 15.30
N ILE A 64 11.11 17.67 16.40
CA ILE A 64 10.89 19.13 16.52
C ILE A 64 12.21 19.90 16.47
N MET A 65 13.26 19.39 17.13
CA MET A 65 14.58 20.03 17.15
C MET A 65 15.44 19.71 15.92
N ALA A 66 14.98 18.85 15.00
CA ALA A 66 15.78 18.37 13.88
C ALA A 66 16.37 19.50 13.01
N PRO A 67 15.61 20.54 12.60
CA PRO A 67 16.16 21.62 11.79
C PRO A 67 17.24 22.42 12.52
N VAL A 68 17.08 22.63 13.84
CA VAL A 68 18.05 23.35 14.69
C VAL A 68 19.34 22.55 14.84
N MET A 69 19.25 21.22 14.87
CA MET A 69 20.39 20.31 14.94
C MET A 69 21.02 20.00 13.57
N GLY A 70 20.61 20.68 12.50
CA GLY A 70 21.12 20.44 11.15
C GLY A 70 20.76 19.05 10.59
N THR A 71 19.70 18.41 11.10
CA THR A 71 19.21 17.11 10.64
C THR A 71 17.78 17.22 10.11
N THR A 72 17.27 16.13 9.54
CA THR A 72 15.90 16.07 9.01
C THR A 72 15.04 15.15 9.87
N THR A 73 13.74 15.41 9.89
CA THR A 73 12.76 14.55 10.56
C THR A 73 12.82 13.12 10.03
N GLU A 74 13.10 12.93 8.74
CA GLU A 74 13.28 11.61 8.13
C GLU A 74 14.43 10.81 8.76
N LYS A 75 15.59 11.45 8.99
CA LYS A 75 16.74 10.81 9.65
C LYS A 75 16.45 10.38 11.09
N VAL A 76 15.51 11.05 11.75
CA VAL A 76 15.07 10.69 13.11
C VAL A 76 14.00 9.60 13.07
N MET A 77 13.05 9.70 12.13
CA MET A 77 11.89 8.82 12.04
C MET A 77 12.21 7.45 11.43
N ALA A 78 13.07 7.36 10.40
CA ALA A 78 13.35 6.07 9.76
C ALA A 78 13.90 5.02 10.75
N PRO A 79 14.89 5.34 11.62
CA PRO A 79 15.32 4.42 12.67
C PRO A 79 14.25 4.16 13.74
N ALA A 80 13.35 5.11 14.00
CA ALA A 80 12.26 4.92 14.96
C ALA A 80 11.16 3.98 14.44
N VAL A 81 10.89 4.02 13.13
CA VAL A 81 10.00 3.08 12.45
C VAL A 81 10.59 1.68 12.45
N ALA A 82 11.89 1.55 12.19
CA ALA A 82 12.60 0.28 12.14
C ALA A 82 12.81 -0.39 13.52
N ASP A 83 12.49 0.30 14.60
CA ASP A 83 12.69 -0.17 15.98
C ASP A 83 11.35 -0.51 16.64
N ALA A 84 11.17 -1.80 16.97
CA ALA A 84 9.95 -2.32 17.59
C ALA A 84 9.64 -1.72 18.97
N THR A 85 10.65 -1.20 19.69
CA THR A 85 10.45 -0.55 21.00
C THR A 85 9.96 0.90 20.88
N LYS A 86 10.04 1.48 19.67
CA LYS A 86 9.60 2.85 19.37
C LYS A 86 8.27 2.81 18.64
N LEU A 87 8.30 2.50 17.33
CA LEU A 87 7.09 2.34 16.54
C LEU A 87 6.97 0.90 16.02
N GLY A 88 8.00 0.42 15.34
CA GLY A 88 7.99 -0.86 14.65
C GLY A 88 7.13 -0.88 13.39
N TYR A 89 7.45 -1.82 12.50
CA TYR A 89 6.68 -2.01 11.26
C TYR A 89 5.28 -2.56 11.51
N GLU A 90 5.08 -3.41 12.52
CA GLU A 90 3.75 -3.93 12.86
C GLU A 90 2.76 -2.79 13.12
N LYS A 91 3.15 -1.83 13.97
CA LYS A 91 2.30 -0.68 14.29
C LYS A 91 2.15 0.24 13.09
N LEU A 92 3.21 0.46 12.32
CA LEU A 92 3.14 1.25 11.08
C LEU A 92 2.09 0.66 10.12
N TYR A 93 2.10 -0.66 9.89
CA TYR A 93 1.24 -1.30 8.91
C TYR A 93 -0.22 -1.26 9.35
N ARG A 94 -0.49 -1.43 10.65
CA ARG A 94 -1.83 -1.19 11.22
C ARG A 94 -2.30 0.25 10.99
N LEU A 95 -1.46 1.25 11.26
CA LEU A 95 -1.82 2.65 10.99
C LEU A 95 -2.10 2.88 9.50
N LEU A 96 -1.35 2.24 8.59
CA LEU A 96 -1.55 2.37 7.15
C LEU A 96 -2.91 1.78 6.74
N LEU A 97 -3.27 0.58 7.21
CA LEU A 97 -4.58 -0.02 6.95
C LEU A 97 -5.73 0.84 7.51
N GLU A 98 -5.54 1.45 8.68
CA GLU A 98 -6.59 2.24 9.34
C GLU A 98 -6.78 3.64 8.76
N HIS A 99 -5.69 4.30 8.37
CA HIS A 99 -5.71 5.72 8.05
C HIS A 99 -5.43 6.03 6.57
N SER A 100 -5.00 5.05 5.78
CA SER A 100 -4.71 5.22 4.34
C SER A 100 -5.78 4.59 3.43
N LYS A 101 -6.98 4.32 3.94
CA LYS A 101 -8.08 3.64 3.23
C LYS A 101 -8.35 4.21 1.84
N LYS A 102 -8.42 5.54 1.71
CA LYS A 102 -8.65 6.21 0.42
C LYS A 102 -7.54 5.95 -0.59
N GLU A 103 -6.29 5.94 -0.14
CA GLU A 103 -5.12 5.75 -0.99
C GLU A 103 -4.94 4.28 -1.37
N ILE A 104 -5.27 3.36 -0.45
CA ILE A 104 -5.36 1.93 -0.74
C ILE A 104 -6.45 1.67 -1.79
N ALA A 105 -7.64 2.27 -1.64
CA ALA A 105 -8.71 2.14 -2.63
C ALA A 105 -8.28 2.68 -4.01
N LYS A 106 -7.59 3.83 -4.07
CA LYS A 106 -7.01 4.34 -5.33
C LYS A 106 -6.04 3.34 -5.96
N GLY A 107 -5.13 2.77 -5.17
CA GLY A 107 -4.18 1.75 -5.61
C GLY A 107 -4.86 0.54 -6.24
N LEU A 108 -5.87 -0.01 -5.55
CA LEU A 108 -6.65 -1.15 -6.02
C LEU A 108 -7.45 -0.84 -7.29
N ARG A 109 -8.05 0.37 -7.38
CA ARG A 109 -8.83 0.78 -8.56
C ARG A 109 -8.01 0.88 -9.83
N ILE A 110 -6.72 1.17 -9.76
CA ILE A 110 -5.84 1.15 -10.93
C ILE A 110 -5.85 -0.26 -11.57
N MET A 111 -5.91 -1.31 -10.74
CA MET A 111 -5.89 -2.70 -11.22
C MET A 111 -7.23 -3.15 -11.84
N THR A 112 -8.28 -2.34 -11.79
CA THR A 112 -9.60 -2.69 -12.33
C THR A 112 -9.72 -2.47 -13.84
N LYS A 113 -8.80 -1.71 -14.45
CA LYS A 113 -8.81 -1.41 -15.87
C LYS A 113 -7.74 -2.23 -16.59
N GLU A 114 -8.17 -3.03 -17.56
CA GLU A 114 -7.28 -3.84 -18.41
C GLU A 114 -6.26 -2.98 -19.16
N GLU A 115 -6.66 -1.79 -19.64
CA GLU A 115 -5.80 -0.83 -20.36
C GLU A 115 -4.57 -0.35 -19.57
N ASN A 116 -4.55 -0.55 -18.25
CA ASN A 116 -3.41 -0.17 -17.41
C ASN A 116 -2.30 -1.24 -17.39
N PHE A 117 -2.54 -2.45 -17.88
CA PHE A 117 -1.58 -3.55 -17.82
C PHE A 117 -0.60 -3.54 -19.01
N PRO A 118 0.66 -3.94 -18.81
CA PRO A 118 1.29 -4.41 -17.56
C PRO A 118 1.56 -3.29 -16.54
N VAL A 119 1.42 -3.59 -15.24
CA VAL A 119 1.57 -2.61 -14.14
C VAL A 119 2.82 -2.89 -13.30
N LEU A 120 3.61 -1.85 -13.02
CA LEU A 120 4.67 -1.85 -12.01
C LEU A 120 4.21 -1.08 -10.76
N VAL A 121 4.17 -1.76 -9.61
CA VAL A 121 3.91 -1.13 -8.31
C VAL A 121 5.23 -0.91 -7.58
N HIS A 122 5.54 0.33 -7.21
CA HIS A 122 6.74 0.62 -6.45
C HIS A 122 6.51 1.72 -5.40
N CYS A 123 7.45 1.81 -4.45
CA CYS A 123 7.57 2.95 -3.56
C CYS A 123 9.04 3.39 -3.51
N MET A 124 9.60 3.64 -2.33
CA MET A 124 11.03 3.94 -2.19
C MET A 124 11.87 2.65 -2.19
N HIS A 125 11.56 1.72 -1.28
CA HIS A 125 12.25 0.43 -1.16
C HIS A 125 11.50 -0.72 -1.84
N GLY A 126 10.27 -0.50 -2.31
CA GLY A 126 9.42 -1.58 -2.81
C GLY A 126 8.92 -2.56 -1.73
N LYS A 127 9.16 -2.27 -0.44
CA LYS A 127 8.85 -3.16 0.69
C LYS A 127 7.54 -2.83 1.40
N ASP A 128 7.45 -1.68 2.06
CA ASP A 128 6.34 -1.42 3.02
C ASP A 128 4.99 -1.14 2.34
N ARG A 129 4.89 0.01 1.65
CA ARG A 129 3.64 0.45 0.99
C ARG A 129 3.30 -0.46 -0.20
N THR A 130 4.32 -0.88 -0.93
CA THR A 130 4.19 -1.85 -2.02
C THR A 130 3.74 -3.18 -1.46
N GLY A 131 4.43 -3.73 -0.45
CA GLY A 131 4.10 -5.02 0.15
C GLY A 131 2.68 -5.07 0.72
N LEU A 132 2.18 -4.00 1.34
CA LEU A 132 0.78 -3.93 1.77
C LEU A 132 -0.21 -4.03 0.61
N LEU A 133 0.04 -3.30 -0.49
CA LEU A 133 -0.85 -3.34 -1.65
C LEU A 133 -0.77 -4.70 -2.36
N ILE A 134 0.44 -5.27 -2.53
CA ILE A 134 0.64 -6.58 -3.15
C ILE A 134 0.02 -7.69 -2.29
N MET A 135 0.22 -7.66 -0.97
CA MET A 135 -0.44 -8.59 -0.04
C MET A 135 -1.96 -8.58 -0.20
N LEU A 136 -2.59 -7.39 -0.29
CA LEU A 136 -4.02 -7.29 -0.55
C LEU A 136 -4.41 -7.89 -1.92
N LEU A 137 -3.65 -7.59 -2.98
CA LEU A 137 -3.94 -8.13 -4.31
C LEU A 137 -3.84 -9.65 -4.36
N LEU A 138 -2.79 -10.23 -3.77
CA LEU A 138 -2.61 -11.68 -3.68
C LEU A 138 -3.78 -12.34 -2.94
N LEU A 139 -4.15 -11.83 -1.77
CA LEU A 139 -5.26 -12.37 -0.99
C LEU A 139 -6.62 -12.20 -1.71
N LEU A 140 -6.82 -11.11 -2.45
CA LEU A 140 -8.02 -10.91 -3.27
C LEU A 140 -8.07 -11.86 -4.48
N CYS A 141 -6.93 -12.37 -4.94
CA CYS A 141 -6.81 -13.39 -5.98
C CYS A 141 -6.85 -14.83 -5.41
N ASP A 142 -7.28 -15.00 -4.15
CA ASP A 142 -7.31 -16.28 -3.42
C ASP A 142 -5.95 -17.00 -3.38
N ILE A 143 -4.85 -16.26 -3.47
CA ILE A 143 -3.51 -16.81 -3.24
C ILE A 143 -3.36 -17.10 -1.75
N GLU A 144 -2.76 -18.26 -1.43
CA GLU A 144 -2.56 -18.68 -0.04
C GLU A 144 -1.78 -17.64 0.77
N PRO A 145 -2.18 -17.34 2.02
CA PRO A 145 -1.49 -16.37 2.86
C PRO A 145 0.01 -16.62 2.97
N GLN A 146 0.41 -17.89 3.07
CA GLN A 146 1.83 -18.28 3.16
C GLN A 146 2.65 -17.83 1.94
N ALA A 147 2.08 -17.87 0.74
CA ALA A 147 2.77 -17.41 -0.46
C ALA A 147 2.95 -15.87 -0.44
N ALA A 148 1.96 -15.12 0.03
CA ALA A 148 2.08 -13.67 0.20
C ALA A 148 3.12 -13.27 1.25
N LEU A 149 3.30 -14.07 2.31
CA LEU A 149 4.37 -13.86 3.30
C LEU A 149 5.76 -14.10 2.72
N LEU A 150 5.92 -15.17 1.93
CA LEU A 150 7.19 -15.50 1.27
C LEU A 150 7.59 -14.45 0.24
N ASP A 151 6.64 -13.99 -0.57
CA ASP A 151 6.83 -12.89 -1.52
C ASP A 151 7.31 -11.61 -0.82
N TYR A 152 6.62 -11.22 0.27
CA TYR A 152 7.02 -10.06 1.06
C TYR A 152 8.42 -10.25 1.68
N ALA A 153 8.70 -11.42 2.25
CA ALA A 153 9.98 -11.72 2.91
C ALA A 153 11.19 -11.69 1.96
N GLN A 154 10.97 -11.97 0.67
CA GLN A 154 12.02 -11.88 -0.35
C GLN A 154 12.56 -10.45 -0.52
N SER A 155 11.76 -9.43 -0.23
CA SER A 155 12.15 -8.01 -0.36
C SER A 155 13.44 -7.69 0.39
N GLU A 156 13.63 -8.22 1.61
CA GLU A 156 14.83 -7.99 2.42
C GLU A 156 16.10 -8.52 1.76
N MET A 157 16.04 -9.71 1.16
CA MET A 157 17.19 -10.31 0.48
C MET A 157 17.62 -9.45 -0.72
N GLU A 158 16.65 -9.04 -1.54
CA GLU A 158 16.90 -8.21 -2.72
C GLU A 158 17.44 -6.82 -2.33
N LEU A 159 16.88 -6.22 -1.27
CA LEU A 159 17.32 -4.93 -0.76
C LEU A 159 18.74 -4.97 -0.20
N ARG A 160 19.07 -6.01 0.58
CA ARG A 160 20.43 -6.22 1.10
C ARG A 160 21.42 -6.41 -0.05
N THR A 161 21.07 -7.25 -1.02
CA THR A 161 21.89 -7.50 -2.22
C THR A 161 22.11 -6.22 -3.02
N ALA A 162 21.06 -5.42 -3.24
CA ALA A 162 21.17 -4.15 -3.96
C ALA A 162 22.06 -3.14 -3.22
N ARG A 163 21.94 -3.06 -1.89
CA ARG A 163 22.81 -2.21 -1.05
C ARG A 163 24.26 -2.66 -1.12
N ASP A 164 24.52 -3.94 -0.90
CA ASP A 164 25.88 -4.49 -0.79
C ASP A 164 26.61 -4.45 -2.13
N SER A 165 25.86 -4.58 -3.24
CA SER A 165 26.35 -4.39 -4.62
C SER A 165 26.40 -2.94 -5.09
N LYS A 166 26.09 -1.96 -4.22
CA LYS A 166 26.03 -0.51 -4.54
C LYS A 166 25.12 -0.15 -5.73
N ARG A 167 24.14 -1.00 -6.02
CA ARG A 167 23.07 -0.73 -7.00
C ARG A 167 21.97 0.15 -6.41
N PHE A 168 22.03 0.38 -5.11
CA PHE A 168 21.05 1.14 -4.35
C PHE A 168 21.53 2.58 -4.13
N ASN A 169 20.88 3.54 -4.78
CA ASN A 169 21.19 4.97 -4.65
C ASN A 169 20.30 5.63 -3.57
N LEU A 170 20.37 5.14 -2.33
CA LEU A 170 19.70 5.74 -1.18
C LEU A 170 20.70 6.20 -0.12
N ALA A 171 20.27 7.15 0.71
CA ALA A 171 21.06 7.63 1.83
C ALA A 171 21.31 6.52 2.86
N SER A 172 22.48 6.50 3.50
CA SER A 172 22.91 5.41 4.40
C SER A 172 21.95 5.10 5.55
N HIS A 173 21.25 6.11 6.08
CA HIS A 173 20.25 5.93 7.13
C HIS A 173 18.98 5.18 6.66
N LEU A 174 18.77 5.06 5.35
CA LEU A 174 17.69 4.31 4.73
C LEU A 174 18.13 2.89 4.34
N THR A 175 19.40 2.53 4.52
CA THR A 175 19.95 1.24 4.07
C THR A 175 20.50 0.39 5.20
N THR A 176 20.15 0.71 6.45
CA THR A 176 20.55 -0.09 7.62
C THR A 176 19.77 -1.40 7.65
N ASP A 177 20.32 -2.45 8.26
CA ASP A 177 19.66 -3.75 8.38
C ASP A 177 18.23 -3.67 8.94
N PRO A 178 17.96 -2.94 10.03
CA PRO A 178 16.60 -2.78 10.53
C PRO A 178 15.66 -2.06 9.54
N VAL A 179 16.19 -1.14 8.72
CA VAL A 179 15.38 -0.43 7.72
C VAL A 179 15.02 -1.35 6.55
N LEU A 180 15.95 -2.20 6.13
CA LEU A 180 15.73 -3.14 5.03
C LEU A 180 14.94 -4.39 5.42
N ALA A 181 14.82 -4.67 6.73
CA ALA A 181 14.14 -5.87 7.23
C ALA A 181 12.68 -6.00 6.76
N SER A 182 12.30 -7.18 6.26
CA SER A 182 10.96 -7.51 5.77
C SER A 182 10.47 -8.83 6.37
N SER A 183 10.42 -8.91 7.70
CA SER A 183 10.03 -10.16 8.39
C SER A 183 8.62 -10.62 8.02
N ALA A 184 8.49 -11.90 7.67
CA ALA A 184 7.20 -12.56 7.46
C ALA A 184 6.28 -12.42 8.69
N GLU A 185 6.83 -12.39 9.90
CA GLU A 185 6.06 -12.24 11.15
C GLU A 185 5.31 -10.90 11.22
N VAL A 186 5.94 -9.82 10.75
CA VAL A 186 5.31 -8.49 10.69
C VAL A 186 4.13 -8.50 9.72
N MET A 187 4.31 -9.14 8.56
CA MET A 187 3.24 -9.24 7.56
C MET A 187 2.13 -10.17 8.04
N GLN A 188 2.46 -11.28 8.71
CA GLN A 188 1.49 -12.18 9.34
C GLN A 188 0.66 -11.44 10.39
N SER A 189 1.30 -10.72 11.32
CA SER A 189 0.62 -9.90 12.34
C SER A 189 -0.29 -8.83 11.70
N THR A 190 0.07 -8.34 10.52
CA THR A 190 -0.75 -7.41 9.73
C THR A 190 -1.98 -8.10 9.14
N MET A 191 -1.81 -9.29 8.55
CA MET A 191 -2.93 -10.11 8.05
C MET A 191 -3.86 -10.53 9.19
N ASP A 192 -3.32 -10.92 10.34
CA ASP A 192 -4.09 -11.33 11.51
C ASP A 192 -4.92 -10.17 12.06
N TYR A 193 -4.32 -8.98 12.19
CA TYR A 193 -5.05 -7.77 12.57
C TYR A 193 -6.21 -7.46 11.61
N MET A 194 -5.93 -7.54 10.30
CA MET A 194 -6.92 -7.32 9.26
C MET A 194 -8.06 -8.34 9.36
N ASN A 195 -7.75 -9.63 9.48
CA ASN A 195 -8.74 -10.71 9.57
C ASN A 195 -9.55 -10.63 10.87
N GLN A 196 -8.92 -10.33 12.00
CA GLN A 196 -9.61 -10.18 13.28
C GLN A 196 -10.63 -9.04 13.25
N LYS A 197 -10.30 -7.92 12.60
CA LYS A 197 -11.14 -6.71 12.60
C LYS A 197 -12.16 -6.67 11.46
N TYR A 198 -11.79 -7.18 10.29
CA TYR A 198 -12.58 -7.07 9.06
C TYR A 198 -13.08 -8.42 8.53
N GLY A 199 -12.71 -9.53 9.17
CA GLY A 199 -13.08 -10.90 8.79
C GLY A 199 -12.21 -11.49 7.68
N SER A 200 -11.79 -10.69 6.70
CA SER A 200 -10.93 -11.11 5.60
C SER A 200 -10.34 -9.91 4.84
N ALA A 201 -9.45 -10.17 3.87
CA ALA A 201 -9.00 -9.15 2.91
C ALA A 201 -10.18 -8.54 2.12
N ALA A 202 -11.14 -9.38 1.69
CA ALA A 202 -12.36 -8.93 1.02
C ALA A 202 -13.21 -8.01 1.92
N GLY A 203 -13.37 -8.39 3.19
CA GLY A 203 -14.06 -7.56 4.19
C GLY A 203 -13.35 -6.23 4.44
N TYR A 204 -12.01 -6.24 4.48
CA TYR A 204 -11.21 -5.03 4.61
C TYR A 204 -11.41 -4.10 3.40
N VAL A 205 -11.28 -4.59 2.16
CA VAL A 205 -11.39 -3.73 0.98
C VAL A 205 -12.80 -3.19 0.79
N LYS A 206 -13.83 -3.95 1.18
CA LYS A 206 -15.21 -3.43 1.26
C LYS A 206 -15.32 -2.26 2.24
N SER A 207 -14.65 -2.35 3.39
CA SER A 207 -14.59 -1.24 4.36
C SER A 207 -13.86 0.01 3.85
N VAL A 208 -12.98 -0.14 2.85
CA VAL A 208 -12.29 1.01 2.20
C VAL A 208 -13.06 1.57 1.00
N GLY A 209 -14.19 0.95 0.64
CA GLY A 209 -15.08 1.39 -0.44
C GLY A 209 -14.83 0.71 -1.79
N ILE A 210 -14.12 -0.42 -1.83
CA ILE A 210 -14.02 -1.27 -3.02
C ILE A 210 -15.23 -2.20 -3.10
N THR A 211 -15.89 -2.22 -4.24
CA THR A 211 -17.08 -3.03 -4.52
C THR A 211 -16.72 -4.45 -4.94
N ASP A 212 -17.66 -5.38 -4.81
CA ASP A 212 -17.48 -6.76 -5.26
C ASP A 212 -17.21 -6.84 -6.78
N ILE A 213 -17.80 -5.93 -7.57
CA ILE A 213 -17.54 -5.79 -9.02
C ILE A 213 -16.07 -5.39 -9.27
N GLU A 214 -15.54 -4.43 -8.51
CA GLU A 214 -14.14 -4.02 -8.64
C GLU A 214 -13.19 -5.17 -8.24
N VAL A 215 -13.50 -5.92 -7.18
CA VAL A 215 -12.71 -7.12 -6.80
C VAL A 215 -12.69 -8.13 -7.94
N SER A 216 -13.85 -8.43 -8.55
CA SER A 216 -13.90 -9.36 -9.68
C SER A 216 -13.12 -8.87 -10.89
N ARG A 217 -13.11 -7.57 -11.18
CA ARG A 217 -12.28 -6.98 -12.25
C ARG A 217 -10.79 -7.11 -11.97
N ILE A 218 -10.37 -6.87 -10.72
CA ILE A 218 -8.97 -7.04 -10.31
C ILE A 218 -8.52 -8.48 -10.57
N ARG A 219 -9.32 -9.46 -10.14
CA ARG A 219 -9.04 -10.89 -10.34
C ARG A 219 -8.97 -11.26 -11.82
N LEU A 220 -9.93 -10.77 -12.62
CA LEU A 220 -9.96 -10.99 -14.07
C LEU A 220 -8.67 -10.50 -14.74
N ASN A 221 -8.20 -9.32 -14.37
CA ASN A 221 -7.00 -8.73 -14.99
C ASN A 221 -5.70 -9.38 -14.52
N LEU A 222 -5.66 -9.93 -13.29
CA LEU A 222 -4.45 -10.50 -12.70
C LEU A 222 -4.31 -12.02 -12.88
N MET A 223 -5.40 -12.74 -13.06
CA MET A 223 -5.41 -14.21 -13.12
C MET A 223 -5.70 -14.70 -14.53
N LYS A 224 -4.86 -15.62 -15.05
CA LYS A 224 -5.10 -16.29 -16.34
C LYS A 224 -6.38 -17.15 -16.33
N GLU A 225 -6.74 -17.71 -15.18
CA GLU A 225 -7.90 -18.59 -14.97
C GLU A 225 -8.90 -17.98 -13.97
N ALA A 226 -9.11 -16.66 -13.98
CA ALA A 226 -10.31 -16.10 -13.34
C ALA A 226 -11.52 -16.61 -14.12
N ALA A 227 -12.00 -17.81 -13.78
CA ALA A 227 -13.09 -18.45 -14.48
C ALA A 227 -14.26 -17.46 -14.52
N THR A 228 -14.85 -17.28 -15.71
CA THR A 228 -16.08 -16.50 -15.92
C THR A 228 -17.17 -16.85 -14.88
N LYS A 229 -17.10 -18.06 -14.33
CA LYS A 229 -17.93 -18.57 -13.23
C LYS A 229 -17.77 -17.83 -11.88
N ASP A 230 -16.57 -17.37 -11.52
CA ASP A 230 -16.31 -16.56 -10.31
C ASP A 230 -16.85 -15.13 -10.46
N LEU A 231 -16.76 -14.55 -11.67
CA LEU A 231 -17.38 -13.27 -11.97
C LEU A 231 -18.92 -13.38 -11.87
N MET A 232 -19.51 -14.40 -12.51
CA MET A 232 -20.96 -14.61 -12.50
C MET A 232 -21.49 -14.90 -11.09
N SER A 233 -20.82 -15.74 -10.31
CA SER A 233 -21.26 -16.06 -8.94
C SER A 233 -21.23 -14.84 -8.01
N ARG A 234 -20.21 -13.97 -8.15
CA ARG A 234 -20.11 -12.73 -7.37
C ARG A 234 -21.07 -11.65 -7.85
N MET A 235 -21.33 -11.55 -9.16
CA MET A 235 -22.36 -10.66 -9.71
C MET A 235 -23.76 -11.08 -9.25
N GLU A 236 -24.07 -12.36 -9.26
CA GLU A 236 -25.31 -12.92 -8.73
C GLU A 236 -25.45 -12.64 -7.23
N ALA A 237 -24.38 -12.86 -6.44
CA ALA A 237 -24.39 -12.56 -5.01
C ALA A 237 -24.60 -11.06 -4.72
N ALA A 238 -24.01 -10.17 -5.53
CA ALA A 238 -24.18 -8.73 -5.40
C ALA A 238 -25.61 -8.28 -5.76
N LEU A 239 -26.22 -8.88 -6.78
CA LEU A 239 -27.62 -8.62 -7.20
C LEU A 239 -28.65 -9.15 -6.18
N MET A 240 -28.33 -10.23 -5.46
CA MET A 240 -29.19 -10.79 -4.41
C MET A 240 -29.19 -9.98 -3.11
N LEU A 241 -28.22 -9.07 -2.94
CA LEU A 241 -28.04 -8.23 -1.75
C LEU A 241 -28.47 -6.76 -1.95
N SER A 242 -28.91 -6.38 -3.15
CA SER A 242 -29.44 -5.06 -3.52
C SER A 242 -30.96 -5.03 -3.54
#